data_AF-A0A1A9F057-F1
#
_entry.id   AF-A0A1A9F057-F1
#
_cell.length_a   1.000
_cell.length_b   1.000
_cell.length_c   1.000
_cell.angle_alpha   90.00
_cell.angle_beta   90.00
_cell.angle_gamma   90.00
#
_symmetry.space_group_name_H-M   'P 1'
#
loop_
_entity.id
_entity.type
_entity.pdbx_description
1 polymer ?
#
loop_
_entity_poly.entity_id
_entity_poly.type
_entity_poly.pdbx_seq_one_letter_code
_entity_poly.pdbx_strand_id
1 'polypeptide(L)'
;MVMDSEIAISIIAGASAIGGAFISSIFSYFKELSNKSHHRKVLLREKFEEMSYMIISAQEWIGNVINAKDISELNTMPPVDSRRAVVLAHIYFPKMREPTQNLLNAAVEFQHMLIDNHEFVHGKSVGVQAAHKNAAAYKSAAESYFNAIAMIDKATIKYASRYSKA
;
A
#
# COMPACT_ATOMS: atom_id res chain seq x y z
N MET A 1 -26.43 62.37 36.28
CA MET A 1 -26.18 61.62 35.02
C MET A 1 -25.15 60.54 35.33
N VAL A 2 -25.59 59.32 35.65
CA VAL A 2 -24.72 58.17 35.97
C VAL A 2 -24.92 57.04 34.95
N MET A 3 -25.80 57.25 33.95
CA MET A 3 -26.31 56.21 33.06
C MET A 3 -25.42 55.93 31.84
N ASP A 4 -24.36 56.71 31.59
CA ASP A 4 -23.51 56.54 30.40
C ASP A 4 -22.34 55.57 30.61
N SER A 5 -21.79 55.46 31.82
CA SER A 5 -20.61 54.63 32.07
C SER A 5 -20.94 53.14 32.17
N GLU A 6 -22.04 52.77 32.85
CA GLU A 6 -22.47 51.37 32.96
C GLU A 6 -22.89 50.78 31.60
N ILE A 7 -23.59 51.57 30.77
CA ILE A 7 -23.98 51.16 29.41
C ILE A 7 -22.75 51.01 28.52
N ALA A 8 -21.79 51.94 28.60
CA ALA A 8 -20.53 51.83 27.86
C ALA A 8 -19.71 50.61 28.29
N ILE A 9 -19.61 50.35 29.59
CA ILE A 9 -18.87 49.19 30.14
C ILE A 9 -19.53 47.87 29.69
N SER A 10 -20.86 47.79 29.72
CA SER A 10 -21.59 46.59 29.31
C SER A 10 -21.53 46.34 27.79
N ILE A 11 -21.50 47.39 26.96
CA ILE A 11 -21.26 47.28 25.51
C ILE A 11 -19.82 46.80 25.23
N ILE A 12 -18.83 47.36 25.91
CA ILE A 12 -17.42 46.96 25.75
C ILE A 12 -17.21 45.52 26.22
N ALA A 13 -17.81 45.13 27.35
CA ALA A 13 -17.76 43.76 27.86
C ALA A 13 -18.46 42.78 26.91
N GLY A 14 -19.63 43.14 26.37
CA GLY A 14 -20.35 42.35 25.37
C GLY A 14 -19.56 42.19 24.07
N ALA A 15 -18.99 43.27 23.54
CA ALA A 15 -18.15 43.26 22.35
C ALA A 15 -16.86 42.45 22.54
N SER A 16 -16.25 42.53 23.73
CA SER A 16 -15.05 41.75 24.08
C SER A 16 -15.35 40.26 24.24
N ALA A 17 -16.51 39.89 24.81
CA ALA A 17 -16.95 38.51 24.92
C ALA A 17 -17.25 37.88 23.55
N ILE A 18 -17.92 38.63 22.66
CA ILE A 18 -18.20 38.18 21.28
C ILE A 18 -16.90 38.09 20.47
N GLY A 19 -16.02 39.10 20.57
CA GLY A 19 -14.71 39.09 19.93
C GLY A 19 -13.82 37.94 20.41
N GLY A 20 -13.80 37.69 21.73
CA GLY A 20 -13.08 36.57 22.32
C GLY A 20 -13.62 35.21 21.88
N ALA A 21 -14.94 35.03 21.83
CA ALA A 21 -15.58 33.81 21.33
C ALA A 21 -15.30 33.58 19.82
N PHE A 22 -15.29 34.64 19.02
CA PHE A 22 -15.00 34.56 17.59
C PHE A 22 -13.53 34.17 17.33
N ILE A 23 -12.58 34.81 18.03
CA ILE A 23 -11.16 34.47 17.95
C ILE A 23 -10.92 33.01 18.39
N SER A 24 -11.53 32.58 19.50
CA SER A 24 -11.45 31.20 19.98
C SER A 24 -11.98 30.18 18.95
N SER A 25 -13.07 30.52 18.25
CA SER A 25 -13.64 29.67 17.21
C SER A 25 -12.71 29.54 16.00
N ILE A 26 -12.05 30.63 15.60
CA ILE A 26 -11.05 30.63 14.53
C ILE A 26 -9.85 29.75 14.90
N PHE A 27 -9.29 29.93 16.10
CA PHE A 27 -8.17 29.10 16.57
C PHE A 27 -8.54 27.62 16.67
N SER A 28 -9.76 27.32 17.13
CA SER A 28 -10.27 25.96 17.21
C SER A 28 -10.39 25.32 15.81
N TYR A 29 -10.88 26.06 14.83
CA TYR A 29 -10.94 25.61 13.43
C TYR A 29 -9.55 25.32 12.85
N PHE A 30 -8.58 26.22 13.05
CA PHE A 30 -7.19 26.01 12.60
C PHE A 30 -6.53 24.80 13.30
N LYS A 31 -6.77 24.62 14.59
CA LYS A 31 -6.30 23.45 15.35
C LYS A 31 -6.89 22.16 14.78
N GLU A 32 -8.17 22.15 14.45
CA GLU A 32 -8.81 20.97 13.87
C GLU A 32 -8.31 20.66 12.46
N LEU A 33 -8.09 21.67 11.63
CA LEU A 33 -7.45 21.49 10.31
C LEU A 33 -6.04 20.92 10.44
N SER A 34 -5.24 21.45 11.37
CA SER A 34 -3.90 20.94 11.65
C SER A 34 -3.94 19.48 12.12
N ASN A 35 -4.85 19.16 13.05
CA ASN A 35 -5.06 17.80 13.52
C ASN A 35 -5.48 16.85 12.39
N LYS A 36 -6.41 17.25 11.52
CA LYS A 36 -6.84 16.45 10.36
C LYS A 36 -5.68 16.20 9.38
N SER A 37 -4.87 17.22 9.11
CA SER A 37 -3.67 17.10 8.28
C SER A 37 -2.67 16.13 8.88
N HIS A 38 -2.37 16.26 10.18
CA HIS A 38 -1.46 15.36 10.88
C HIS A 38 -1.97 13.92 10.88
N HIS A 39 -3.23 13.68 11.25
CA HIS A 39 -3.84 12.34 11.22
C HIS A 39 -3.81 11.73 9.82
N ARG A 40 -4.07 12.53 8.78
CA ARG A 40 -3.97 12.05 7.40
C ARG A 40 -2.54 11.61 7.05
N LYS A 41 -1.52 12.36 7.44
CA LYS A 41 -0.12 11.98 7.20
C LYS A 41 0.25 10.69 7.94
N VAL A 42 -0.13 10.57 9.21
CA VAL A 42 0.09 9.37 10.01
C VAL A 42 -0.58 8.16 9.35
N LEU A 43 -1.86 8.28 8.97
CA LEU A 43 -2.59 7.22 8.28
C LEU A 43 -1.90 6.82 6.96
N LEU A 44 -1.49 7.80 6.14
CA LEU A 44 -0.81 7.50 4.87
C LEU A 44 0.52 6.80 5.08
N ARG A 45 1.28 7.15 6.13
CA ARG A 45 2.51 6.45 6.50
C ARG A 45 2.22 5.01 6.91
N GLU A 46 1.30 4.80 7.84
CA GLU A 46 0.92 3.47 8.33
C GLU A 46 0.44 2.58 7.19
N LYS A 47 -0.41 3.09 6.28
CA LYS A 47 -0.87 2.34 5.12
C LYS A 47 0.23 2.06 4.10
N PHE A 48 1.23 2.93 4.01
CA PHE A 48 2.37 2.72 3.12
C PHE A 48 3.30 1.64 3.67
N GLU A 49 3.56 1.65 4.97
CA GLU A 49 4.30 0.61 5.68
C GLU A 49 3.57 -0.74 5.57
N GLU A 50 2.27 -0.78 5.84
CA GLU A 50 1.41 -1.96 5.69
C GLU A 50 1.49 -2.55 4.27
N MET A 51 1.34 -1.71 3.24
CA MET A 51 1.49 -2.15 1.85
C MET A 51 2.90 -2.65 1.53
N SER A 52 3.93 -2.01 2.08
CA SER A 52 5.32 -2.44 1.88
C SER A 52 5.58 -3.82 2.48
N TYR A 53 5.06 -4.09 3.68
CA TYR A 53 5.11 -5.41 4.28
C TYR A 53 4.38 -6.47 3.45
N MET A 54 3.21 -6.13 2.89
CA MET A 54 2.48 -7.02 1.99
C MET A 54 3.27 -7.36 0.72
N ILE A 55 3.97 -6.38 0.14
CA ILE A 55 4.84 -6.59 -1.03
C ILE A 55 5.98 -7.54 -0.69
N ILE A 56 6.67 -7.32 0.43
CA ILE A 56 7.78 -8.17 0.88
C ILE A 56 7.28 -9.60 1.12
N SER A 57 6.17 -9.78 1.82
CA SER A 57 5.60 -11.11 2.08
C SER A 57 5.19 -11.82 0.77
N ALA A 58 4.67 -11.08 -0.21
CA ALA A 58 4.36 -11.66 -1.51
C ALA A 58 5.60 -12.15 -2.27
N GLN A 59 6.80 -11.60 -2.01
CA GLN A 59 8.03 -12.09 -2.64
C GLN A 59 8.41 -13.49 -2.13
N GLU A 60 8.09 -13.84 -0.89
CA GLU A 60 8.38 -15.16 -0.31
C GLU A 60 7.59 -16.28 -1.01
N TRP A 61 6.41 -15.96 -1.55
CA TRP A 61 5.55 -16.91 -2.26
C TRP A 61 6.25 -17.61 -3.42
N ILE A 62 7.14 -16.92 -4.16
CA ILE A 62 7.82 -17.50 -5.33
C ILE A 62 8.65 -18.73 -4.97
N GLY A 63 9.31 -18.69 -3.81
CA GLY A 63 10.10 -19.80 -3.30
C GLY A 63 9.22 -21.00 -2.97
N ASN A 64 8.02 -20.75 -2.44
CA ASN A 64 7.07 -21.81 -2.11
C ASN A 64 6.53 -22.50 -3.37
N VAL A 65 6.12 -21.73 -4.39
CA VAL A 65 5.55 -22.33 -5.62
C VAL A 65 6.60 -23.04 -6.49
N ILE A 66 7.85 -22.54 -6.53
CA ILE A 66 8.93 -23.21 -7.26
C ILE A 66 9.28 -24.56 -6.61
N ASN A 67 9.19 -24.64 -5.27
CA ASN A 67 9.55 -25.83 -4.50
C ASN A 67 8.39 -26.78 -4.23
N ALA A 68 7.16 -26.42 -4.64
CA ALA A 68 6.01 -27.31 -4.59
C ALA A 68 6.33 -28.66 -5.25
N LYS A 69 5.84 -29.76 -4.68
CA LYS A 69 6.08 -31.13 -5.15
C LYS A 69 4.85 -31.76 -5.78
N ASP A 70 3.68 -31.19 -5.54
CA ASP A 70 2.42 -31.65 -6.08
C ASP A 70 1.50 -30.49 -6.50
N ILE A 71 0.39 -30.81 -7.17
CA ILE A 71 -0.55 -29.78 -7.60
C ILE A 71 -1.34 -29.18 -6.46
N SER A 72 -1.55 -29.87 -5.34
CA SER A 72 -2.24 -29.27 -4.19
C SER A 72 -1.42 -28.14 -3.56
N GLU A 73 -0.10 -28.29 -3.50
CA GLU A 73 0.84 -27.25 -3.06
C GLU A 73 0.95 -26.11 -4.10
N LEU A 74 0.92 -26.45 -5.40
CA LEU A 74 1.02 -25.48 -6.50
C LEU A 74 -0.27 -24.68 -6.73
N ASN A 75 -1.44 -25.29 -6.52
CA ASN A 75 -2.75 -24.68 -6.77
C ASN A 75 -3.19 -23.74 -5.62
N THR A 76 -2.22 -23.24 -4.85
CA THR A 76 -2.41 -22.16 -3.89
C THR A 76 -2.65 -20.86 -4.64
N MET A 77 -3.64 -20.06 -4.25
CA MET A 77 -3.90 -18.81 -4.96
C MET A 77 -2.62 -17.93 -5.05
N PRO A 78 -2.47 -17.12 -6.11
CA PRO A 78 -1.46 -16.06 -6.16
C PRO A 78 -1.44 -15.27 -4.86
N PRO A 79 -0.28 -14.73 -4.45
CA PRO A 79 -0.06 -14.26 -3.08
C PRO A 79 -1.17 -13.28 -2.67
N VAL A 80 -1.93 -13.64 -1.65
CA VAL A 80 -3.08 -12.85 -1.15
C VAL A 80 -2.64 -11.43 -0.81
N ASP A 81 -1.42 -11.29 -0.28
CA ASP A 81 -0.86 -9.99 0.06
C ASP A 81 -0.52 -9.13 -1.16
N SER A 82 -0.21 -9.69 -2.33
CA SER A 82 -0.14 -8.90 -3.57
C SER A 82 -1.49 -8.30 -3.93
N ARG A 83 -2.59 -9.06 -3.78
CA ARG A 83 -3.95 -8.53 -4.02
C ARG A 83 -4.30 -7.43 -3.02
N ARG A 84 -3.97 -7.61 -1.74
CA ARG A 84 -4.19 -6.59 -0.69
C ARG A 84 -3.36 -5.34 -0.95
N ALA A 85 -2.11 -5.47 -1.39
CA ALA A 85 -1.26 -4.36 -1.79
C ALA A 85 -1.87 -3.58 -2.98
N VAL A 86 -2.40 -4.28 -3.99
CA VAL A 86 -3.12 -3.64 -5.12
C VAL A 86 -4.31 -2.83 -4.62
N VAL A 87 -5.11 -3.38 -3.70
CA VAL A 87 -6.27 -2.66 -3.12
C VAL A 87 -5.81 -1.40 -2.39
N LEU A 88 -4.79 -1.50 -1.53
CA LEU A 88 -4.24 -0.33 -0.82
C LEU A 88 -3.69 0.72 -1.79
N ALA A 89 -3.00 0.30 -2.85
CA ALA A 89 -2.50 1.22 -3.87
C ALA A 89 -3.63 1.96 -4.60
N HIS A 90 -4.75 1.28 -4.86
CA HIS A 90 -5.91 1.90 -5.49
C HIS A 90 -6.60 2.93 -4.59
N ILE A 91 -6.69 2.66 -3.29
CA ILE A 91 -7.34 3.54 -2.30
C ILE A 91 -6.44 4.73 -1.93
N TYR A 92 -5.18 4.47 -1.57
CA TYR A 92 -4.31 5.45 -0.91
C TYR A 92 -3.13 5.93 -1.75
N PHE A 93 -2.59 5.10 -2.65
CA PHE A 93 -1.30 5.36 -3.31
C PHE A 93 -1.39 5.27 -4.84
N PRO A 94 -1.96 6.28 -5.52
CA PRO A 94 -2.14 6.25 -6.98
C PRO A 94 -0.87 5.96 -7.79
N LYS A 95 0.30 6.36 -7.28
CA LYS A 95 1.61 6.13 -7.92
C LYS A 95 2.14 4.69 -7.77
N MET A 96 1.55 3.90 -6.89
CA MET A 96 1.89 2.49 -6.66
C MET A 96 0.96 1.52 -7.38
N ARG A 97 -0.16 2.01 -7.96
CA ARG A 97 -1.18 1.16 -8.60
C ARG A 97 -0.58 0.24 -9.66
N GLU A 98 0.07 0.82 -10.66
CA GLU A 98 0.67 0.06 -11.75
C GLU A 98 1.78 -0.90 -11.28
N PRO A 99 2.78 -0.48 -10.47
CA PRO A 99 3.77 -1.41 -9.91
C PRO A 99 3.15 -2.60 -9.15
N THR A 100 2.15 -2.35 -8.29
CA THR A 100 1.47 -3.43 -7.54
C THR A 100 0.68 -4.37 -8.45
N GLN A 101 0.02 -3.82 -9.48
CA GLN A 101 -0.74 -4.62 -10.44
C GLN A 101 0.19 -5.49 -11.30
N ASN A 102 1.32 -4.93 -11.74
CA ASN A 102 2.31 -5.66 -12.54
C ASN A 102 2.89 -6.83 -11.75
N LEU A 103 3.18 -6.65 -10.45
CA LEU A 103 3.62 -7.75 -9.58
C LEU A 103 2.56 -8.86 -9.48
N LEU A 104 1.31 -8.50 -9.20
CA LEU A 104 0.22 -9.47 -9.11
C LEU A 104 0.03 -10.25 -10.42
N ASN A 105 0.01 -9.54 -11.55
CA ASN A 105 -0.16 -10.16 -12.86
C ASN A 105 1.01 -11.10 -13.19
N ALA A 106 2.25 -10.65 -12.97
CA ALA A 106 3.43 -11.49 -13.19
C ALA A 106 3.44 -12.72 -12.28
N ALA A 107 2.95 -12.62 -11.04
CA ALA A 107 2.78 -13.76 -10.14
C ALA A 107 1.77 -14.78 -10.70
N VAL A 108 0.61 -14.30 -11.18
CA VAL A 108 -0.42 -15.14 -11.80
C VAL A 108 0.12 -15.84 -13.06
N GLU A 109 0.77 -15.08 -13.95
CA GLU A 109 1.37 -15.60 -15.18
C GLU A 109 2.44 -16.65 -14.88
N PHE A 110 3.31 -16.40 -13.89
CA PHE A 110 4.32 -17.35 -13.48
C PHE A 110 3.69 -18.64 -12.94
N GLN A 111 2.65 -18.53 -12.12
CA GLN A 111 1.93 -19.69 -11.61
C GLN A 111 1.29 -20.50 -12.73
N HIS A 112 0.61 -19.86 -13.68
CA HIS A 112 0.02 -20.54 -14.82
C HIS A 112 1.10 -21.27 -15.64
N MET A 113 2.24 -20.63 -15.88
CA MET A 113 3.37 -21.27 -16.56
C MET A 113 3.83 -22.54 -15.81
N LEU A 114 3.94 -22.48 -14.48
CA LEU A 114 4.30 -23.66 -13.69
C LEU A 114 3.26 -24.78 -13.81
N ILE A 115 1.96 -24.45 -13.75
CA ILE A 115 0.86 -25.42 -13.86
C ILE A 115 0.85 -26.08 -15.25
N ASP A 116 0.95 -25.30 -16.32
CA ASP A 116 0.88 -25.78 -17.71
C ASP A 116 2.10 -26.65 -18.08
N ASN A 117 3.25 -26.38 -17.45
CA ASN A 117 4.52 -27.03 -17.76
C ASN A 117 4.93 -28.10 -16.75
N HIS A 118 4.04 -28.48 -15.84
CA HIS A 118 4.29 -29.51 -14.84
C HIS A 118 3.93 -30.93 -15.35
N GLU A 119 4.68 -31.95 -14.93
CA GLU A 119 4.53 -33.35 -15.36
C GLU A 119 4.26 -34.34 -14.21
N PHE A 120 4.15 -33.87 -12.96
CA PHE A 120 3.94 -34.68 -11.75
C PHE A 120 5.01 -35.75 -11.48
N VAL A 121 6.27 -35.47 -11.80
CA VAL A 121 7.37 -36.40 -11.51
C VAL A 121 7.63 -36.42 -9.99
N HIS A 122 7.41 -37.58 -9.37
CA HIS A 122 7.56 -37.74 -7.92
C HIS A 122 8.97 -37.36 -7.43
N GLY A 123 9.02 -36.60 -6.33
CA GLY A 123 10.29 -36.19 -5.71
C GLY A 123 11.05 -35.07 -6.44
N LYS A 124 10.48 -34.47 -7.49
CA LYS A 124 11.04 -33.29 -8.18
C LYS A 124 10.15 -32.09 -7.94
N SER A 125 10.74 -30.92 -7.72
CA SER A 125 9.96 -29.70 -7.57
C SER A 125 9.33 -29.27 -8.90
N VAL A 126 8.19 -28.58 -8.82
CA VAL A 126 7.45 -28.06 -9.96
C VAL A 126 8.34 -27.16 -10.82
N GLY A 127 9.17 -26.30 -10.20
CA GLY A 127 10.07 -25.42 -10.96
C GLY A 127 11.12 -26.18 -11.77
N VAL A 128 11.68 -27.28 -11.24
CA VAL A 128 12.63 -28.12 -11.99
C VAL A 128 11.94 -28.80 -13.17
N GLN A 129 10.73 -29.30 -12.96
CA GLN A 129 9.95 -29.95 -14.01
C GLN A 129 9.57 -28.95 -15.13
N ALA A 130 9.06 -27.78 -14.76
CA ALA A 130 8.69 -26.72 -15.70
C ALA A 130 9.91 -26.21 -16.50
N ALA A 131 11.05 -26.02 -15.84
CA ALA A 131 12.29 -25.62 -16.50
C ALA A 131 12.84 -26.71 -17.45
N HIS A 132 12.66 -27.99 -17.12
CA HIS A 132 13.06 -29.10 -17.98
C HIS A 132 12.16 -29.22 -19.23
N LYS A 133 10.83 -29.14 -19.05
CA LYS A 133 9.85 -29.27 -20.13
C LYS A 133 9.87 -28.08 -21.09
N ASN A 134 9.95 -26.86 -20.56
CA ASN A 134 9.90 -25.63 -21.36
C ASN A 134 10.78 -24.52 -20.76
N ALA A 135 12.10 -24.69 -20.92
CA ALA A 135 13.09 -23.75 -20.40
C ALA A 135 12.88 -22.30 -20.88
N ALA A 136 12.43 -22.11 -22.11
CA ALA A 136 12.20 -20.79 -22.69
C ALA A 136 11.02 -20.06 -22.01
N ALA A 137 9.88 -20.73 -21.87
CA ALA A 137 8.72 -20.17 -21.18
C ALA A 137 9.01 -19.92 -19.69
N TYR A 138 9.70 -20.87 -19.03
CA TYR A 138 10.11 -20.71 -17.63
C TYR A 138 10.98 -19.47 -17.44
N LYS A 139 12.02 -19.32 -18.28
CA LYS A 139 12.92 -18.17 -18.22
C LYS A 139 12.18 -16.86 -18.46
N SER A 140 11.31 -16.81 -19.49
CA SER A 140 10.53 -15.60 -19.81
C SER A 140 9.61 -15.19 -18.66
N ALA A 141 8.89 -16.15 -18.06
CA ALA A 141 7.98 -15.86 -16.95
C ALA A 141 8.74 -15.45 -15.69
N ALA A 142 9.87 -16.11 -15.39
CA ALA A 142 10.74 -15.74 -14.26
C ALA A 142 11.28 -14.31 -14.43
N GLU A 143 11.78 -13.97 -15.62
CA GLU A 143 12.24 -12.61 -15.95
C GLU A 143 11.13 -11.57 -15.78
N SER A 144 9.92 -11.86 -16.27
CA SER A 144 8.75 -10.99 -16.06
C SER A 144 8.49 -10.74 -14.57
N TYR A 145 8.47 -11.80 -13.76
CA TYR A 145 8.25 -11.71 -12.31
C TYR A 145 9.34 -10.91 -11.59
N PHE A 146 10.62 -11.21 -11.83
CA PHE A 146 11.73 -10.48 -11.19
C PHE A 146 11.84 -9.03 -11.67
N ASN A 147 11.46 -8.73 -12.91
CA ASN A 147 11.36 -7.36 -13.38
C ASN A 147 10.24 -6.60 -12.64
N ALA A 148 9.08 -7.24 -12.43
CA ALA A 148 7.99 -6.64 -11.65
C ALA A 148 8.41 -6.36 -10.19
N ILE A 149 9.18 -7.27 -9.57
CA ILE A 149 9.80 -7.04 -8.24
C ILE A 149 10.73 -5.82 -8.29
N ALA A 150 11.67 -5.77 -9.24
CA ALA A 150 12.60 -4.66 -9.33
C ALA A 150 11.88 -3.31 -9.58
N MET A 151 10.78 -3.31 -10.34
CA MET A 151 9.95 -2.13 -10.57
C MET A 151 9.25 -1.67 -9.28
N ILE A 152 8.65 -2.59 -8.53
CA ILE A 152 7.94 -2.25 -7.29
C ILE A 152 8.92 -1.78 -6.22
N ASP A 153 10.10 -2.38 -6.09
CA ASP A 153 11.11 -1.94 -5.12
C ASP A 153 11.61 -0.54 -5.44
N LYS A 154 11.90 -0.25 -6.72
CA LYS A 154 12.25 1.11 -7.17
C LYS A 154 11.12 2.10 -6.89
N ALA A 155 9.86 1.73 -7.12
CA ALA A 155 8.72 2.58 -6.84
C ALA A 155 8.56 2.86 -5.33
N THR A 156 8.70 1.82 -4.50
CA THR A 156 8.66 1.93 -3.03
C THR A 156 9.71 2.90 -2.54
N ILE A 157 10.97 2.76 -2.95
CA ILE A 157 12.06 3.68 -2.57
C ILE A 157 11.77 5.10 -3.05
N LYS A 158 11.40 5.26 -4.33
CA LYS A 158 11.13 6.57 -4.94
C LYS A 158 10.02 7.33 -4.23
N TYR A 159 8.96 6.64 -3.82
CA TYR A 159 7.78 7.27 -3.23
C TYR A 159 7.73 7.21 -1.70
N ALA A 160 8.65 6.49 -1.04
CA ALA A 160 8.72 6.42 0.42
C ALA A 160 8.72 7.82 1.05
N SER A 161 9.62 8.70 0.59
CA SER A 161 9.75 10.07 1.13
C SER A 161 8.48 10.93 1.01
N ARG A 162 7.58 10.59 0.09
CA ARG A 162 6.31 11.29 -0.11
C ARG A 162 5.24 10.87 0.90
N TYR A 163 5.30 9.62 1.37
CA TYR A 163 4.29 9.03 2.24
C TYR A 163 4.79 8.80 3.67
N SER A 164 6.11 8.91 3.93
CA SER A 164 6.70 8.67 5.25
C SER A 164 6.93 9.91 6.10
N LYS A 165 6.81 11.12 5.54
CA LYS A 165 6.99 12.38 6.29
C LYS A 165 5.73 12.76 7.08
N ALA A 166 5.81 12.67 8.41
CA ALA A 166 4.84 13.22 9.36
C ALA A 166 5.08 14.74 9.53
#